data_AF-A0A2V8I644-F1
#
_entry.id   AF-A0A2V8I644-F1
#
_cell.length_a   1.000
_cell.length_b   1.000
_cell.length_c   1.000
_cell.angle_alpha   90.00
_cell.angle_beta   90.00
_cell.angle_gamma   90.00
#
_symmetry.space_group_name_H-M   'P 1'
#
loop_
_entity.id
_entity.type
_entity.pdbx_description
1 polymer ?
#
loop_
_entity_poly.entity_id
_entity_poly.type
_entity_poly.pdbx_seq_one_letter_code
_entity_poly.pdbx_strand_id
1 'polypeptide(L)'
;MILAIATLDAAAISKQQADLFSRKVAQIVVQGDGVQKAGTKKTQVSETELNSWFAYSAKPLLPAGVSDPKVTLVGNGRLAGQAIVDLDAIAKKKQSGGTLDIWNLVGGKVPVNVTGTLRTKDGVGTFLLESADVSGLPLPKTFLQEVVSYYSKTPSHPQGVKIDDPFELPASIRQIDVGSGQAVIVQ
;
A
#
# COMPACT_ATOMS: atom_id res chain seq x y z
N MET A 1 -24.80 8.09 38.09
CA MET A 1 -24.79 7.91 36.62
C MET A 1 -23.37 8.21 36.16
N ILE A 2 -22.54 7.17 35.99
CA ILE A 2 -21.11 7.33 35.71
C ILE A 2 -20.96 7.47 34.20
N LEU A 3 -20.60 8.67 33.74
CA LEU A 3 -20.15 8.90 32.36
C LEU A 3 -18.75 8.32 32.23
N ALA A 4 -18.66 7.16 31.57
CA ALA A 4 -17.40 6.64 31.06
C ALA A 4 -16.97 7.55 29.89
N ILE A 5 -16.09 8.50 30.19
CA ILE A 5 -15.32 9.21 29.18
C ILE A 5 -14.31 8.17 28.67
N ALA A 6 -14.65 7.49 27.58
CA ALA A 6 -13.67 6.72 26.81
C ALA A 6 -12.64 7.75 26.32
N THR A 7 -11.48 7.76 26.98
CA THR A 7 -10.29 8.42 26.48
C THR A 7 -10.09 7.96 25.04
N LEU A 8 -10.14 8.90 24.09
CA LEU A 8 -9.51 8.72 22.78
C LEU A 8 -8.02 8.54 23.06
N ASP A 9 -7.64 7.32 23.39
CA ASP A 9 -6.25 6.93 23.48
C ASP A 9 -5.68 7.25 22.10
N ALA A 10 -4.64 8.08 22.09
CA ALA A 10 -3.89 8.41 20.90
C ALA A 10 -3.62 7.09 20.19
N ALA A 11 -4.29 6.88 19.04
CA ALA A 11 -4.34 5.62 18.34
C ALA A 11 -2.90 5.20 18.03
N ALA A 12 -2.32 4.40 18.92
CA ALA A 12 -1.02 3.80 18.75
C ALA A 12 -1.20 2.51 17.94
N ILE A 13 -0.19 2.16 17.16
CA ILE A 13 -0.20 0.93 16.36
C ILE A 13 -0.50 -0.26 17.28
N SER A 14 -1.58 -0.98 17.01
CA SER A 14 -2.05 -2.07 17.89
C SER A 14 -2.76 -3.18 17.13
N LYS A 15 -2.72 -4.40 17.69
CA LYS A 15 -3.41 -5.55 17.10
C LYS A 15 -4.93 -5.31 16.98
N GLN A 16 -5.53 -4.61 17.94
CA GLN A 16 -6.96 -4.26 17.90
C GLN A 16 -7.29 -3.41 16.68
N GLN A 17 -6.45 -2.44 16.32
CA GLN A 17 -6.66 -1.62 15.14
C GLN A 17 -6.43 -2.39 13.83
N ALA A 18 -5.46 -3.31 13.80
CA ALA A 18 -5.27 -4.22 12.68
C ALA A 18 -6.52 -5.10 12.43
N ASP A 19 -7.13 -5.60 13.52
CA ASP A 19 -8.37 -6.39 13.45
C ASP A 19 -9.57 -5.54 13.00
N LEU A 20 -9.67 -4.28 13.46
CA LEU A 20 -10.69 -3.34 12.99
C LEU A 20 -10.56 -3.07 11.49
N PHE A 21 -9.34 -2.80 11.00
CA PHE A 21 -9.08 -2.64 9.57
C PHE A 21 -9.48 -3.90 8.78
N SER A 22 -9.05 -5.07 9.24
CA SER A 22 -9.36 -6.35 8.59
C SER A 22 -10.87 -6.59 8.47
N ARG A 23 -11.64 -6.24 9.52
CA ARG A 23 -13.11 -6.33 9.50
C ARG A 23 -13.72 -5.35 8.49
N LYS A 24 -13.23 -4.11 8.42
CA LYS A 24 -13.69 -3.13 7.43
C LYS A 24 -13.41 -3.61 6.01
N VAL A 25 -12.22 -4.14 5.74
CA VAL A 25 -11.88 -4.71 4.42
C VAL A 25 -12.80 -5.88 4.07
N ALA A 26 -13.03 -6.82 5.00
CA ALA A 26 -13.96 -7.92 4.76
C ALA A 26 -15.39 -7.43 4.47
N GLN A 27 -15.85 -6.38 5.18
CA GLN A 27 -17.14 -5.76 4.89
C GLN A 27 -17.20 -5.12 3.50
N ILE A 28 -16.13 -4.43 3.09
CA ILE A 28 -16.03 -3.84 1.74
C ILE A 28 -16.13 -4.93 0.67
N VAL A 29 -15.41 -6.05 0.83
CA VAL A 29 -15.44 -7.19 -0.11
C VAL A 29 -16.83 -7.81 -0.19
N VAL A 30 -17.43 -8.18 0.95
CA VAL A 30 -18.77 -8.79 0.99
C VAL A 30 -19.83 -7.85 0.40
N GLN A 31 -19.68 -6.54 0.60
CA GLN A 31 -20.57 -5.54 -0.01
C GLN A 31 -20.37 -5.40 -1.51
N GLY A 32 -19.12 -5.51 -1.97
CA GLY A 32 -18.77 -5.49 -3.39
C GLY A 32 -19.33 -6.67 -4.17
N ASP A 33 -19.38 -7.85 -3.53
CA ASP A 33 -19.94 -9.09 -4.08
C ASP A 33 -21.48 -9.16 -3.96
N GLY A 34 -22.07 -8.30 -3.12
CA GLY A 34 -23.51 -8.25 -2.89
C GLY A 34 -24.28 -7.55 -4.02
N VAL A 35 -25.32 -8.21 -4.55
CA VAL A 35 -26.18 -7.71 -5.66
C VAL A 35 -27.00 -6.46 -5.28
N GLN A 36 -27.05 -6.06 -4.00
CA GLN A 36 -27.91 -4.97 -3.54
C GLN A 36 -27.16 -3.62 -3.41
N LYS A 37 -27.35 -2.76 -4.42
CA LYS A 37 -26.98 -1.33 -4.41
C LYS A 37 -27.82 -0.54 -3.40
N ALA A 38 -27.49 -0.63 -2.12
CA ALA A 38 -28.12 0.19 -1.08
C ALA A 38 -27.23 1.39 -0.71
N GLY A 39 -27.36 2.47 -1.50
CA GLY A 39 -26.77 3.79 -1.24
C GLY A 39 -25.24 3.89 -1.39
N THR A 40 -24.73 5.10 -1.60
CA THR A 40 -23.29 5.38 -1.56
C THR A 40 -22.78 5.12 -0.15
N LYS A 41 -22.06 4.02 0.06
CA LYS A 41 -21.49 3.70 1.38
C LYS A 41 -20.10 4.27 1.48
N LYS A 42 -19.82 4.90 2.63
CA LYS A 42 -18.53 5.51 2.93
C LYS A 42 -17.93 4.78 4.12
N THR A 43 -16.80 4.11 3.90
CA THR A 43 -16.03 3.44 4.95
C THR A 43 -14.78 4.27 5.24
N GLN A 44 -14.70 4.82 6.44
CA GLN A 44 -13.53 5.57 6.89
C GLN A 44 -12.46 4.62 7.42
N VAL A 45 -11.23 4.83 6.98
CA VAL A 45 -10.04 4.09 7.39
C VAL A 45 -9.02 5.10 7.90
N SER A 46 -8.49 4.91 9.10
CA SER A 46 -7.43 5.78 9.61
C SER A 46 -6.04 5.29 9.20
N GLU A 47 -5.08 6.20 9.20
CA GLU A 47 -3.66 5.87 8.99
C GLU A 47 -3.17 4.85 10.01
N THR A 48 -3.57 4.99 11.29
CA THR A 48 -3.13 4.05 12.33
C THR A 48 -3.73 2.66 12.13
N GLU A 49 -4.98 2.55 11.69
CA GLU A 49 -5.60 1.27 11.33
C GLU A 49 -4.82 0.58 10.20
N LEU A 50 -4.48 1.32 9.16
CA LEU A 50 -3.70 0.83 8.03
C LEU A 50 -2.29 0.40 8.46
N ASN A 51 -1.58 1.23 9.21
CA ASN A 51 -0.23 0.94 9.70
C ASN A 51 -0.21 -0.23 10.70
N SER A 52 -1.26 -0.37 11.51
CA SER A 52 -1.44 -1.52 12.40
C SER A 52 -1.63 -2.80 11.60
N TRP A 53 -2.46 -2.77 10.56
CA TRP A 53 -2.62 -3.90 9.68
C TRP A 53 -1.30 -4.29 9.00
N PHE A 54 -0.50 -3.32 8.54
CA PHE A 54 0.83 -3.58 8.02
C PHE A 54 1.77 -4.24 9.04
N ALA A 55 1.74 -3.78 10.30
CA ALA A 55 2.59 -4.31 11.37
C ALA A 55 2.23 -5.74 11.80
N TYR A 56 0.93 -6.08 11.84
CA TYR A 56 0.45 -7.35 12.42
C TYR A 56 -0.05 -8.37 11.40
N SER A 57 -0.72 -7.93 10.33
CA SER A 57 -1.48 -8.81 9.43
C SER A 57 -0.90 -8.89 8.02
N ALA A 58 -0.17 -7.87 7.55
CA ALA A 58 0.36 -7.85 6.20
C ALA A 58 1.63 -8.68 6.01
N LYS A 59 2.34 -9.07 7.08
CA LYS A 59 3.60 -9.86 7.01
C LYS A 59 3.62 -11.01 5.99
N PRO A 60 2.59 -11.89 5.90
CA PRO A 60 2.58 -12.96 4.90
C PRO A 60 2.32 -12.50 3.46
N LEU A 61 1.77 -11.29 3.28
CA LEU A 61 1.49 -10.68 1.99
C LEU A 61 2.66 -9.81 1.49
N LEU A 62 3.64 -9.51 2.35
CA LEU A 62 4.79 -8.72 1.96
C LEU A 62 5.70 -9.52 1.04
N PRO A 63 6.17 -8.91 -0.06
CA PRO A 63 7.13 -9.57 -0.93
C PRO A 63 8.42 -9.89 -0.18
N ALA A 64 9.07 -10.99 -0.55
CA ALA A 64 10.35 -11.36 0.01
C ALA A 64 11.36 -10.23 -0.21
N GLY A 65 11.96 -9.73 0.88
CA GLY A 65 12.86 -8.59 0.86
C GLY A 65 12.22 -7.25 1.17
N VAL A 66 10.93 -7.19 1.53
CA VAL A 66 10.28 -5.96 2.01
C VAL A 66 9.83 -6.15 3.46
N SER A 67 10.24 -5.26 4.36
CA SER A 67 9.86 -5.27 5.76
C SER A 67 9.49 -3.89 6.28
N ASP A 68 8.78 -3.86 7.41
CA ASP A 68 8.37 -2.65 8.12
C ASP A 68 7.74 -1.56 7.22
N PRO A 69 6.73 -1.90 6.41
CA PRO A 69 6.04 -0.90 5.61
C PRO A 69 5.21 0.03 6.51
N LYS A 70 5.32 1.32 6.22
CA LYS A 70 4.55 2.39 6.84
C LYS A 70 3.97 3.28 5.76
N VAL A 71 2.71 3.63 5.90
CA VAL A 71 2.01 4.55 5.01
C VAL A 71 1.62 5.79 5.81
N THR A 72 1.83 6.94 5.20
CA THR A 72 1.38 8.23 5.70
C THR A 72 0.42 8.85 4.71
N LEU A 73 -0.79 9.14 5.17
CA LEU A 73 -1.86 9.76 4.39
C LEU A 73 -1.69 11.28 4.52
N VAL A 74 -0.97 11.88 3.57
CA VAL A 74 -0.64 13.31 3.58
C VAL A 74 -1.90 14.16 3.29
N GLY A 75 -2.79 13.65 2.44
CA GLY A 75 -4.07 14.27 2.10
C GLY A 75 -4.12 14.86 0.70
N ASN A 76 -5.33 15.24 0.26
CA ASN A 76 -5.62 15.69 -1.11
C ASN A 76 -5.21 14.66 -2.18
N GLY A 77 -5.39 13.37 -1.90
CA GLY A 77 -4.93 12.28 -2.78
C GLY A 77 -3.47 11.88 -2.57
N ARG A 78 -2.68 12.69 -1.87
CA ARG A 78 -1.25 12.45 -1.66
C ARG A 78 -1.00 11.48 -0.51
N LEU A 79 -0.09 10.55 -0.73
CA LEU A 79 0.37 9.58 0.25
C LEU A 79 1.89 9.38 0.16
N ALA A 80 2.48 9.05 1.30
CA ALA A 80 3.87 8.66 1.39
C ALA A 80 3.95 7.22 1.91
N GLY A 81 4.80 6.41 1.29
CA GLY A 81 5.12 5.06 1.73
C GLY A 81 6.59 4.99 2.13
N GLN A 82 6.86 4.32 3.23
CA GLN A 82 8.21 3.97 3.66
C GLN A 82 8.26 2.45 3.85
N ALA A 83 9.33 1.81 3.39
CA ALA A 83 9.57 0.40 3.68
C ALA A 83 11.06 0.12 3.71
N ILE A 84 11.46 -0.88 4.48
CA ILE A 84 12.83 -1.40 4.45
C ILE A 84 12.90 -2.45 3.36
N VAL A 85 13.78 -2.23 2.39
CA VAL A 85 14.03 -3.18 1.31
C VAL A 85 15.37 -3.86 1.55
N ASP A 86 15.32 -5.17 1.77
CA ASP A 86 16.46 -6.07 1.85
C ASP A 86 16.86 -6.47 0.43
N LEU A 87 17.88 -5.78 -0.09
CA LEU A 87 18.38 -5.99 -1.45
C LEU A 87 19.12 -7.31 -1.57
N ASP A 88 19.69 -7.84 -0.49
CA ASP A 88 20.34 -9.16 -0.49
C ASP A 88 19.32 -10.27 -0.75
N ALA A 89 18.13 -10.15 -0.16
CA ALA A 89 17.02 -11.07 -0.39
C ALA A 89 16.51 -11.01 -1.85
N ILE A 90 16.49 -9.81 -2.43
CA ILE A 90 16.07 -9.59 -3.83
C ILE A 90 17.13 -10.14 -4.79
N ALA A 91 18.41 -9.82 -4.59
CA ALA A 91 19.52 -10.28 -5.40
C ALA A 91 19.61 -11.81 -5.41
N LYS A 92 19.47 -12.47 -4.25
CA LYS A 92 19.43 -13.94 -4.16
C LYS A 92 18.27 -14.56 -4.94
N LYS A 93 17.08 -13.95 -4.91
CA LYS A 93 15.93 -14.43 -5.71
C LYS A 93 16.09 -14.15 -7.21
N LYS A 94 16.82 -13.10 -7.58
CA LYS A 94 17.04 -12.68 -8.97
C LYS A 94 18.28 -13.33 -9.59
N GLN A 95 18.94 -14.28 -8.93
CA GLN A 95 20.01 -15.11 -9.52
C GLN A 95 19.48 -15.89 -10.74
N SER A 96 19.39 -15.20 -11.87
CA SER A 96 18.99 -15.66 -13.19
C SER A 96 19.94 -15.00 -14.19
N GLY A 97 21.25 -15.22 -13.99
CA GLY A 97 22.27 -15.31 -15.02
C GLY A 97 22.43 -14.17 -16.03
N GLY A 98 22.10 -12.92 -15.71
CA GLY A 98 22.31 -11.78 -16.62
C GLY A 98 23.72 -11.20 -16.49
N THR A 99 24.45 -11.00 -17.60
CA THR A 99 25.83 -10.49 -17.63
C THR A 99 26.00 -9.01 -17.20
N LEU A 100 24.93 -8.34 -16.77
CA LEU A 100 24.91 -6.95 -16.27
C LEU A 100 24.01 -6.82 -15.02
N ASP A 101 24.20 -7.67 -14.02
CA ASP A 101 23.41 -7.63 -12.79
C ASP A 101 23.88 -6.52 -11.84
N ILE A 102 23.28 -5.35 -12.00
CA ILE A 102 23.35 -4.19 -11.09
C ILE A 102 23.06 -4.62 -9.63
N TRP A 103 22.27 -5.69 -9.45
CA TRP A 103 21.85 -6.27 -8.17
C TRP A 103 22.99 -6.88 -7.33
N ASN A 104 24.10 -7.27 -7.97
CA ASN A 104 25.27 -7.80 -7.23
C ASN A 104 26.11 -6.71 -6.57
N LEU A 105 25.84 -5.42 -6.87
CA LEU A 105 26.56 -4.27 -6.32
C LEU A 105 25.79 -3.58 -5.19
N VAL A 106 24.51 -3.89 -5.03
CA VAL A 106 23.62 -3.24 -4.04
C VAL A 106 23.19 -4.30 -3.03
N GLY A 107 23.81 -4.25 -1.85
CA GLY A 107 23.54 -5.16 -0.75
C GLY A 107 23.05 -4.43 0.50
N GLY A 108 22.42 -5.18 1.40
CA GLY A 108 21.93 -4.67 2.67
C GLY A 108 20.46 -4.22 2.67
N LYS A 109 20.05 -3.75 3.85
CA LYS A 109 18.69 -3.27 4.14
C LYS A 109 18.66 -1.76 4.01
N VAL A 110 17.94 -1.26 3.02
CA VAL A 110 17.85 0.17 2.75
C VAL A 110 16.42 0.67 3.00
N PRO A 111 16.24 1.80 3.72
CA PRO A 111 14.95 2.44 3.80
C PRO A 111 14.63 3.11 2.46
N VAL A 112 13.54 2.68 1.83
CA VAL A 112 12.98 3.28 0.63
C VAL A 112 11.82 4.17 1.06
N ASN A 113 11.84 5.43 0.64
CA ASN A 113 10.71 6.33 0.76
C ASN A 113 10.14 6.59 -0.63
N VAL A 114 8.81 6.63 -0.72
CA VAL A 114 8.07 6.88 -1.94
C VAL A 114 6.98 7.88 -1.62
N THR A 115 6.85 8.91 -2.44
CA THR A 115 5.71 9.84 -2.38
C THR A 115 4.98 9.82 -3.69
N GLY A 116 3.66 9.80 -3.63
CA GLY A 116 2.82 9.84 -4.82
C GLY A 116 1.41 10.28 -4.52
N THR A 117 0.65 10.48 -5.58
CA THR A 117 -0.76 10.86 -5.51
C THR A 117 -1.61 9.74 -6.07
N LEU A 118 -2.49 9.20 -5.24
CA LEU A 118 -3.53 8.26 -5.65
C LEU A 118 -4.76 9.05 -6.12
N ARG A 119 -5.10 8.87 -7.40
CA ARG A 119 -6.33 9.38 -7.98
C ARG A 119 -7.25 8.21 -8.23
N THR A 120 -8.48 8.32 -7.74
CA THR A 120 -9.50 7.30 -7.96
C THR A 120 -10.79 7.96 -8.40
N LYS A 121 -11.43 7.38 -9.40
CA LYS A 121 -12.70 7.86 -9.93
C LYS A 121 -13.39 6.76 -10.72
N ASP A 122 -14.71 6.68 -10.61
CA ASP A 122 -15.54 5.78 -11.42
C ASP A 122 -15.09 4.30 -11.38
N GLY A 123 -14.53 3.87 -10.25
CA GLY A 123 -14.04 2.50 -10.05
C GLY A 123 -12.65 2.22 -10.62
N VAL A 124 -11.95 3.25 -11.07
CA VAL A 124 -10.58 3.15 -11.59
C VAL A 124 -9.64 3.96 -10.70
N GLY A 125 -8.52 3.36 -10.32
CA GLY A 125 -7.41 3.99 -9.63
C GLY A 125 -6.23 4.25 -10.55
N THR A 126 -5.50 5.32 -10.30
CA THR A 126 -4.21 5.62 -10.94
C THR A 126 -3.29 6.18 -9.89
N PHE A 127 -2.09 5.60 -9.76
CA PHE A 127 -1.07 6.09 -8.84
C PHE A 127 -0.04 6.90 -9.61
N LEU A 128 0.12 8.17 -9.24
CA LEU A 128 1.10 9.06 -9.82
C LEU A 128 2.32 9.12 -8.89
N LEU A 129 3.42 8.49 -9.29
CA LEU A 129 4.67 8.58 -8.56
C LEU A 129 5.23 10.01 -8.68
N GLU A 130 5.42 10.69 -7.55
CA GLU A 130 6.03 12.03 -7.51
C GLU A 130 7.54 11.94 -7.31
N SER A 131 7.97 11.19 -6.31
CA SER A 131 9.38 11.03 -5.96
C SER A 131 9.60 9.73 -5.21
N ALA A 132 10.82 9.23 -5.31
CA ALA A 132 11.30 8.17 -4.44
C ALA A 132 12.77 8.36 -4.12
N ASP A 133 13.16 7.94 -2.94
CA ASP A 133 14.53 8.01 -2.46
C ASP A 133 14.89 6.79 -1.63
N VAL A 134 16.18 6.51 -1.59
CA VAL A 134 16.80 5.53 -0.71
C VAL A 134 17.82 6.25 0.14
N SER A 135 17.60 6.25 1.45
CA SER A 135 18.49 6.96 2.39
C SER A 135 18.75 8.42 1.97
N GLY A 136 17.75 9.10 1.40
CA GLY A 136 17.85 10.48 0.91
C GLY A 136 18.50 10.65 -0.48
N LEU A 137 18.94 9.57 -1.12
CA LEU A 137 19.41 9.59 -2.51
C LEU A 137 18.24 9.34 -3.47
N PRO A 138 18.02 10.22 -4.47
CA PRO A 138 16.90 10.08 -5.39
C PRO A 138 17.01 8.77 -6.17
N LEU A 139 15.95 7.96 -6.10
CA LEU A 139 15.84 6.75 -6.88
C LEU A 139 15.28 7.04 -8.27
N PRO A 140 15.92 6.54 -9.34
CA PRO A 140 15.34 6.60 -10.67
C PRO A 140 14.01 5.84 -10.72
N LYS A 141 13.00 6.43 -11.37
CA LYS A 141 11.70 5.78 -11.60
C LYS A 141 11.82 4.41 -12.28
N THR A 142 12.81 4.24 -13.16
CA THR A 142 13.08 2.97 -13.84
C THR A 142 13.39 1.83 -12.87
N PHE A 143 14.13 2.12 -11.79
CA PHE A 143 14.45 1.13 -10.77
C PHE A 143 13.20 0.70 -10.00
N LEU A 144 12.38 1.66 -9.56
CA LEU A 144 11.11 1.34 -8.90
C LEU A 144 10.16 0.57 -9.82
N GLN A 145 10.08 0.98 -11.09
CA GLN A 145 9.27 0.28 -12.09
C GLN A 145 9.73 -1.17 -12.23
N GLU A 146 11.03 -1.46 -12.22
CA GLU A 146 11.55 -2.82 -12.30
C GLU A 146 11.15 -3.67 -11.08
N VAL A 147 11.24 -3.09 -9.87
CA VAL A 147 10.81 -3.75 -8.62
C VAL A 147 9.32 -4.05 -8.66
N VAL A 148 8.49 -3.06 -9.01
CA VAL A 148 7.03 -3.24 -9.11
C VAL A 148 6.68 -4.26 -10.18
N SER A 149 7.30 -4.18 -11.37
CA SER A 149 7.09 -5.13 -12.46
C SER A 149 7.42 -6.55 -12.01
N TYR A 150 8.51 -6.74 -11.27
CA TYR A 150 8.97 -8.04 -10.80
C TYR A 150 7.97 -8.70 -9.84
N TYR A 151 7.48 -7.96 -8.84
CA TYR A 151 6.57 -8.50 -7.83
C TYR A 151 5.12 -8.63 -8.30
N SER A 152 4.74 -7.92 -9.35
CA SER A 152 3.41 -7.97 -9.93
C SER A 152 3.27 -8.94 -11.09
N LYS A 153 4.32 -9.70 -11.44
CA LYS A 153 4.23 -10.71 -12.50
C LYS A 153 3.22 -11.77 -12.11
N THR A 154 2.24 -11.96 -12.98
CA THR A 154 1.26 -13.03 -12.89
C THR A 154 1.17 -13.73 -14.26
N PRO A 155 0.57 -14.93 -14.35
CA PRO A 155 0.35 -15.56 -15.65
C PRO A 155 -0.44 -14.67 -16.63
N SER A 156 -1.33 -13.81 -16.13
CA SER A 156 -2.08 -12.83 -16.94
C SER A 156 -1.30 -11.55 -17.23
N HIS A 157 -0.32 -11.19 -16.40
CA HIS A 157 0.55 -10.03 -16.58
C HIS A 157 2.03 -10.44 -16.49
N PRO A 158 2.58 -11.09 -17.53
CA PRO A 158 3.94 -11.67 -17.48
C PRO A 158 5.04 -10.61 -17.39
N GLN A 159 4.76 -9.38 -17.82
CA GLN A 159 5.66 -8.23 -17.70
C GLN A 159 5.48 -7.46 -16.37
N GLY A 160 4.51 -7.85 -15.54
CA GLY A 160 4.08 -7.09 -14.37
C GLY A 160 3.21 -5.89 -14.73
N VAL A 161 2.96 -5.04 -13.74
CA VAL A 161 2.17 -3.81 -13.86
C VAL A 161 3.07 -2.59 -13.90
N LYS A 162 2.64 -1.54 -14.61
CA LYS A 162 3.28 -0.23 -14.53
C LYS A 162 2.72 0.56 -13.38
N ILE A 163 3.59 1.34 -12.74
CA ILE A 163 3.23 2.15 -11.57
C ILE A 163 2.13 3.16 -11.91
N ASP A 164 2.18 3.73 -13.12
CA ASP A 164 1.23 4.76 -13.55
C ASP A 164 0.08 4.20 -14.41
N ASP A 165 0.02 2.89 -14.65
CA ASP A 165 -1.09 2.30 -15.39
C ASP A 165 -2.36 2.35 -14.52
N PRO A 166 -3.52 2.71 -15.10
CA PRO A 166 -4.78 2.62 -14.40
C PRO A 166 -5.09 1.18 -13.99
N PHE A 167 -5.68 1.00 -12.80
CA PHE A 167 -6.11 -0.29 -12.27
C PHE A 167 -7.57 -0.22 -11.82
N GLU A 168 -8.31 -1.32 -12.00
CA GLU A 168 -9.68 -1.43 -11.51
C GLU A 168 -9.68 -1.55 -9.99
N LEU A 169 -10.57 -0.80 -9.33
CA LEU A 169 -10.75 -0.89 -7.89
C LEU A 169 -11.61 -2.12 -7.57
N PRO A 170 -11.17 -3.00 -6.65
CA PRO A 170 -11.91 -4.21 -6.33
C PRO A 170 -13.19 -3.90 -5.55
N ALA A 171 -14.02 -4.92 -5.35
CA ALA A 171 -15.17 -4.87 -4.44
C ALA A 171 -16.15 -3.71 -4.72
N SER A 172 -16.39 -3.38 -6.00
CA SER A 172 -17.29 -2.28 -6.40
C SER A 172 -16.93 -0.93 -5.77
N ILE A 173 -15.68 -0.73 -5.34
CA ILE A 173 -15.19 0.58 -4.88
C ILE A 173 -15.24 1.53 -6.06
N ARG A 174 -15.86 2.69 -5.89
CA ARG A 174 -15.93 3.76 -6.90
C ARG A 174 -14.82 4.77 -6.75
N GLN A 175 -14.48 5.09 -5.49
CA GLN A 175 -13.54 6.17 -5.16
C GLN A 175 -12.92 5.93 -3.78
N ILE A 176 -11.70 6.38 -3.62
CA ILE A 176 -10.92 6.41 -2.38
C ILE A 176 -10.43 7.83 -2.21
N ASP A 177 -11.04 8.56 -1.28
CA ASP A 177 -10.65 9.92 -0.93
C ASP A 177 -9.58 9.88 0.15
N VAL A 178 -8.32 10.11 -0.25
CA VAL A 178 -7.20 10.21 0.69
C VAL A 178 -7.15 11.61 1.31
N GLY A 179 -7.52 11.69 2.58
CA GLY A 179 -7.39 12.89 3.42
C GLY A 179 -6.14 12.82 4.31
N SER A 180 -5.94 13.86 5.14
CA SER A 180 -4.83 13.89 6.10
C SER A 180 -5.12 12.90 7.24
N GLY A 181 -4.26 11.88 7.40
CA GLY A 181 -4.34 10.87 8.46
C GLY A 181 -5.50 9.85 8.33
N GLN A 182 -6.31 9.94 7.27
CA GLN A 182 -7.43 9.03 7.02
C GLN A 182 -7.81 8.99 5.55
N ALA A 183 -8.39 7.88 5.11
CA ALA A 183 -8.96 7.70 3.78
C ALA A 183 -10.44 7.30 3.88
N VAL A 184 -11.24 7.73 2.90
CA VAL A 184 -12.66 7.37 2.80
C VAL A 184 -12.87 6.54 1.56
N ILE A 185 -13.28 5.29 1.74
CA ILE A 185 -13.59 4.36 0.66
C ILE A 185 -15.09 4.49 0.33
N VAL A 186 -15.41 4.71 -0.93
CA VAL A 186 -16.75 4.95 -1.44
C VAL A 186 -17.19 3.82 -2.36
N GLN A 187 -18.34 3.19 -2.10
CA GLN A 187 -18.95 2.11 -2.89
C GLN A 187 -20.36 2.50 -3.37
#